data_AF-A0A960ECP5-F1
#
_entry.id   AF-A0A960ECP5-F1
#
_cell.length_a   1.000
_cell.length_b   1.000
_cell.length_c   1.000
_cell.angle_alpha   90.00
_cell.angle_beta   90.00
_cell.angle_gamma   90.00
#
_symmetry.space_group_name_H-M   'P 1'
#
loop_
_entity.id
_entity.type
_entity.pdbx_description
1 polymer ?
#
loop_
_entity_poly.entity_id
_entity_poly.type
_entity_poly.pdbx_seq_one_letter_code
_entity_poly.pdbx_strand_id
1 'polypeptide(L)' 'THGRPVAPGEPANLTVFDPAESWHVVPAELASKSRNTPFVGLALKGKVKHTLLHGEPTVLIGAAQR' A
#
# COMPACT_ATOMS: atom_id res chain seq x y z
N THR A 1 -11.65 9.51 11.85
CA THR A 1 -12.38 9.05 10.65
C THR A 1 -11.45 9.08 9.45
N HIS A 2 -11.48 8.06 8.59
CA HIS A 2 -10.69 8.00 7.35
C HIS A 2 -11.42 8.67 6.17
N GLY A 3 -10.73 8.95 5.07
CA GLY A 3 -11.34 9.46 3.84
C GLY A 3 -11.64 10.97 3.83
N ARG A 4 -10.86 11.77 4.58
CA ARG A 4 -10.99 13.24 4.59
C ARG A 4 -10.32 13.86 3.34
N PRO A 5 -10.64 15.13 2.99
CA PRO A 5 -9.99 15.80 1.87
C PRO A 5 -8.48 15.87 2.00
N VAL A 6 -7.77 15.93 0.87
CA VAL A 6 -6.35 16.28 0.86
C VAL A 6 -6.24 17.81 0.92
N ALA A 7 -6.19 18.35 2.14
CA ALA A 7 -6.16 19.80 2.38
C ALA A 7 -5.34 20.16 3.63
N PRO A 8 -4.86 21.40 3.76
CA PRO A 8 -4.18 21.85 4.98
C PRO A 8 -5.06 21.68 6.22
N GLY A 9 -4.46 21.27 7.34
CA GLY A 9 -5.16 21.01 8.61
C GLY A 9 -5.81 19.61 8.71
N GLU A 10 -5.85 18.86 7.61
CA GLU A 10 -6.30 17.48 7.58
C GLU A 10 -5.20 16.52 8.06
N PRO A 11 -5.53 15.39 8.72
CA PRO A 11 -4.55 14.38 9.09
C PRO A 11 -3.89 13.83 7.81
N ALA A 12 -2.57 13.72 7.82
CA ALA A 12 -1.80 13.18 6.69
C ALA A 12 -1.90 11.65 6.59
N ASN A 13 -3.13 11.16 6.38
CA ASN A 13 -3.48 9.79 6.05
C ASN A 13 -3.55 9.66 4.53
N LEU A 14 -2.41 9.36 3.91
CA LEU A 14 -2.23 9.45 2.47
C LEU A 14 -1.69 8.14 1.91
N THR A 15 -2.10 7.79 0.69
CA THR A 15 -1.58 6.65 -0.07
C THR A 15 -1.14 7.15 -1.44
N VAL A 16 0.12 6.89 -1.79
CA VAL A 16 0.64 7.10 -3.14
C VAL A 16 0.52 5.79 -3.90
N PHE A 17 -0.21 5.81 -5.00
CA PHE A 17 -0.52 4.64 -5.82
C PHE A 17 -0.03 4.88 -7.25
N ASP A 18 0.76 3.94 -7.77
CA ASP A 18 1.12 3.91 -9.18
C ASP A 18 0.06 3.07 -9.92
N PRO A 19 -0.76 3.65 -10.82
CA PRO A 19 -1.78 2.92 -11.56
C PRO A 19 -1.26 2.16 -12.79
N ALA A 20 0.00 2.41 -13.21
CA ALA A 20 0.61 1.80 -14.38
C ALA A 20 1.44 0.56 -14.05
N GLU A 21 1.93 0.43 -12.81
CA GLU A 21 2.72 -0.72 -12.36
C GLU A 21 1.92 -2.03 -12.43
N SER A 22 2.47 -3.07 -13.05
CA SER A 22 1.90 -4.42 -13.06
C SER A 22 2.80 -5.36 -12.26
N TRP A 23 2.21 -6.23 -11.44
CA TRP A 23 2.95 -7.17 -10.61
C TRP A 23 2.15 -8.46 -10.38
N HIS A 24 2.85 -9.56 -10.09
CA HIS A 24 2.21 -10.82 -9.72
C HIS A 24 2.15 -10.97 -8.21
N VAL A 25 1.06 -11.53 -7.70
CA VAL A 25 0.95 -11.83 -6.27
C VAL A 25 1.81 -13.05 -5.94
N VAL A 26 2.94 -12.79 -5.31
CA VAL A 26 3.84 -13.80 -4.74
C VAL A 26 3.65 -13.81 -3.22
N PRO A 27 3.09 -14.88 -2.61
CA PRO A 27 2.80 -14.90 -1.17
C PRO A 27 4.00 -14.59 -0.28
N ALA A 28 5.20 -15.00 -0.71
CA ALA A 28 6.45 -14.76 0.02
C ALA A 28 6.84 -13.27 0.10
N GLU A 29 6.37 -12.45 -0.84
CA GLU A 29 6.65 -11.01 -0.91
C GLU A 29 5.60 -10.16 -0.18
N LEU A 30 4.49 -10.77 0.27
CA LEU A 30 3.46 -10.07 1.01
C LEU A 30 3.92 -9.79 2.45
N ALA A 31 3.58 -8.61 2.95
CA ALA A 31 3.90 -8.19 4.33
C ALA A 31 3.20 -9.02 5.42
N SER A 32 2.11 -9.73 5.08
CA SER A 32 1.40 -10.58 6.03
C SER A 32 2.30 -11.67 6.61
N LYS A 33 2.07 -12.09 7.86
CA LYS A 33 2.74 -13.27 8.44
C LYS A 33 2.25 -14.58 7.81
N SER A 34 1.03 -14.59 7.26
CA SER A 34 0.46 -15.74 6.56
C SER A 34 0.84 -15.73 5.08
N ARG A 35 0.83 -16.91 4.46
CA ARG A 35 0.98 -17.11 3.01
C ARG A 35 -0.32 -17.51 2.33
N ASN A 36 -1.42 -17.65 3.08
CA ASN A 36 -2.72 -17.98 2.53
C ASN A 36 -3.35 -16.72 1.90
N THR A 37 -3.35 -16.65 0.58
CA THR A 37 -4.01 -15.59 -0.18
C THR A 37 -4.72 -16.19 -1.39
N PRO A 38 -6.00 -15.85 -1.65
CA PRO A 38 -6.72 -16.35 -2.82
C PRO A 38 -6.20 -15.73 -4.13
N PHE A 39 -5.35 -14.70 -4.04
CA PHE A 39 -4.85 -13.97 -5.20
C PHE A 39 -3.52 -14.50 -5.73
N VAL A 40 -2.96 -15.56 -5.15
CA VAL A 40 -1.66 -16.11 -5.56
C VAL A 40 -1.59 -16.38 -7.06
N GLY A 41 -0.52 -15.90 -7.71
CA GLY A 41 -0.28 -16.07 -9.13
C GLY A 41 -1.07 -15.12 -10.05
N LEU A 42 -1.99 -14.30 -9.51
CA LEU A 42 -2.68 -13.30 -10.31
C LEU A 42 -1.75 -12.13 -10.65
N ALA A 43 -1.85 -11.64 -11.89
CA ALA A 43 -1.30 -10.36 -12.29
C ALA A 43 -2.28 -9.24 -11.89
N LEU A 44 -1.80 -8.30 -11.07
CA LEU A 44 -2.56 -7.13 -10.66
C LEU A 44 -1.99 -5.88 -11.34
N LYS A 45 -2.90 -4.96 -11.67
CA LYS A 45 -2.55 -3.62 -12.15
C LYS A 45 -2.72 -2.60 -11.04
N GLY A 46 -1.68 -1.79 -10.92
CA GLY A 46 -1.48 -0.77 -9.94
C GLY A 46 -0.91 -1.28 -8.61
N LYS A 47 -0.07 -0.45 -7.99
CA LYS A 47 0.62 -0.81 -6.75
C LYS A 47 0.79 0.39 -5.84
N VAL A 48 0.61 0.17 -4.54
CA VAL A 48 0.91 1.19 -3.51
C VAL A 48 2.43 1.36 -3.42
N LYS A 49 2.90 2.60 -3.52
CA LYS A 49 4.32 2.96 -3.36
C LYS A 49 4.60 3.49 -1.96
N HIS A 50 3.67 4.27 -1.41
CA HIS A 50 3.81 4.86 -0.08
C HIS A 50 2.47 4.91 0.65
N THR A 51 2.53 4.79 1.97
CA THR A 51 1.40 5.00 2.88
C THR A 51 1.88 5.80 4.07
N LEU A 52 1.21 6.91 4.36
CA LEU A 52 1.46 7.76 5.52
C LEU A 52 0.26 7.67 6.47
N LEU A 53 0.53 7.51 7.76
CA LEU A 53 -0.46 7.52 8.83
C LEU A 53 -0.16 8.70 9.75
N HIS A 54 -0.99 9.73 9.73
CA HIS A 54 -0.78 10.99 10.45
C HIS A 54 0.59 11.63 10.16
N GLY A 55 1.08 11.49 8.93
CA GLY A 55 2.38 12.01 8.50
C GLY A 55 3.55 11.03 8.69
N GLU A 56 3.36 9.93 9.42
CA GLU A 56 4.39 8.92 9.62
C GLU A 56 4.37 7.87 8.49
N PRO A 57 5.49 7.64 7.77
CA PRO A 57 5.55 6.62 6.74
C PRO A 57 5.40 5.21 7.33
N THR A 58 4.41 4.47 6.84
CA THR A 58 4.18 3.06 7.17
C THR A 58 4.47 2.12 6.00
N VAL A 59 4.50 2.65 4.78
CA VAL A 59 5.02 1.98 3.57
C VAL A 59 5.95 2.94 2.84
N LEU A 60 7.14 2.47 2.47
CA LEU A 60 8.11 3.21 1.65
C LEU A 60 8.62 2.34 0.52
N ILE A 61 8.57 2.85 -0.71
CA ILE A 61 9.07 2.18 -1.92
C ILE A 61 8.45 0.77 -2.05
N GLY A 62 7.15 0.66 -1.73
CA GLY A 62 6.40 -0.60 -1.78
C GLY A 62 6.70 -1.59 -0.65
N ALA A 63 7.53 -1.24 0.34
CA ALA A 63 7.84 -2.09 1.50
C ALA A 63 7.18 -1.55 2.78
N ALA A 64 6.54 -2.44 3.55
CA ALA A 64 6.02 -2.11 4.88
C ALA A 64 7.15 -1.82 5.87
N GLN A 65 6.94 -0.86 6.77
CA GLN A 65 7.95 -0.42 7.74
C GLN A 65 7.76 -1.02 9.14
N ARG A 66 6.69 -1.80 9.36
CA ARG A 66 6.32 -2.42 10.64
C ARG A 66 5.45 -3.65 10.44
#